data_AF-A0A8T2MEN3-F1
#
_entry.id   AF-A0A8T2MEN3-F1
#
_cell.length_a   1.000
_cell.length_b   1.000
_cell.length_c   1.000
_cell.angle_alpha   90.00
_cell.angle_beta   90.00
_cell.angle_gamma   90.00
#
_symmetry.space_group_name_H-M   'P 1'
#
loop_
_entity.id
_entity.type
_entity.pdbx_description
1 polymer ?
#
loop_
_entity_poly.entity_id
_entity_poly.type
_entity_poly.pdbx_seq_one_letter_code
_entity_poly.pdbx_strand_id
1 'polypeptide(L)'
;MAHIKRFAGIPMSKCMREMCREEDYMFLQDPRDQGKTPEGTTLQDTEWQQKREERIRRRVEREQQEQERQRQLEEQQRKKEEEWRSHVAKLASERESLRDRLHRLREFRDFQKKVLIQDLGLDPDSSNEKLTKILRRL
;
A
#
# COMPACT_ATOMS: atom_id res chain seq x y z
N MET A 1 -57.11 42.48 15.11
CA MET A 1 -56.45 41.83 13.97
C MET A 1 -54.96 42.13 14.06
N ALA A 2 -54.21 41.12 14.50
CA ALA A 2 -52.87 41.25 15.02
C ALA A 2 -51.83 40.76 14.00
N HIS A 3 -50.61 41.29 14.11
CA HIS A 3 -49.36 40.83 13.49
C HIS A 3 -49.26 40.91 11.95
N ILE A 4 -49.07 42.13 11.42
CA ILE A 4 -48.36 42.29 10.13
C ILE A 4 -46.97 42.82 10.46
N LYS A 5 -46.11 41.95 11.04
CA LYS A 5 -44.67 42.20 10.96
C LYS A 5 -44.26 41.82 9.54
N ARG A 6 -43.87 42.84 8.78
CA ARG A 6 -43.41 42.64 7.41
C ARG A 6 -42.00 42.08 7.49
N PHE A 7 -41.73 40.95 6.82
CA PHE A 7 -40.38 40.51 6.47
C PHE A 7 -39.68 41.64 5.67
N ALA A 8 -39.09 42.60 6.37
CA ALA A 8 -38.65 43.87 5.80
C ALA A 8 -37.24 43.80 5.19
N GLY A 9 -36.54 42.67 5.31
CA GLY A 9 -35.12 42.56 4.95
C GLY A 9 -34.76 41.52 3.88
N ILE A 10 -35.66 40.60 3.52
CA ILE A 10 -35.34 39.50 2.59
C ILE A 10 -36.21 39.65 1.33
N PRO A 11 -35.63 40.01 0.17
CA PRO A 11 -36.39 40.14 -1.07
C PRO A 11 -36.83 38.76 -1.56
N MET A 12 -38.09 38.43 -1.33
CA MET A 12 -38.77 37.24 -1.86
C MET A 12 -39.73 37.62 -3.00
N SER A 13 -39.95 36.68 -3.93
CA SER A 13 -40.95 36.86 -4.99
C SER A 13 -42.37 37.02 -4.39
N LYS A 14 -43.24 37.78 -5.06
CA LYS A 14 -44.58 38.12 -4.53
C LYS A 14 -45.43 36.88 -4.21
N CYS A 15 -45.32 35.83 -5.03
CA CYS A 15 -46.00 34.55 -4.84
C CYS A 15 -45.47 33.77 -3.62
N MET A 16 -44.15 33.78 -3.38
CA MET A 16 -43.54 33.13 -2.22
C MET A 16 -43.98 33.78 -0.90
N ARG A 17 -44.20 35.11 -0.90
CA ARG A 17 -44.62 35.85 0.30
C ARG A 17 -46.00 35.41 0.82
N GLU A 18 -46.88 34.94 -0.05
CA GLU A 18 -48.21 34.45 0.34
C GLU A 18 -48.16 33.01 0.87
N MET A 19 -47.18 32.22 0.43
CA MET A 19 -46.99 30.82 0.86
C MET A 19 -46.15 30.68 2.13
N CYS A 20 -45.24 31.60 2.39
CA CYS A 20 -44.28 31.55 3.49
C CYS A 20 -44.72 32.47 4.64
N ARG A 21 -45.47 31.96 5.62
CA ARG A 21 -45.85 32.72 6.82
C ARG A 21 -44.69 32.72 7.81
N GLU A 22 -44.49 33.81 8.55
CA GLU A 22 -43.43 33.91 9.58
C GLU A 22 -43.60 32.88 10.69
N GLU A 23 -44.84 32.46 10.94
CA GLU A 23 -45.23 31.37 11.84
C GLU A 23 -44.59 30.03 11.44
N ASP A 24 -44.47 29.75 10.14
CA ASP A 24 -43.87 28.51 9.64
C ASP A 24 -42.36 28.45 9.91
N TYR A 25 -41.72 29.59 10.14
CA TYR A 25 -40.29 29.72 10.38
C TYR A 25 -39.95 30.07 11.83
N MET A 26 -40.92 29.98 12.75
CA MET A 26 -40.70 30.17 14.19
C MET A 26 -39.58 29.26 14.73
N PHE A 27 -39.40 28.06 14.16
CA PHE A 27 -38.34 27.14 14.53
C PHE A 27 -36.92 27.60 14.14
N LEU A 28 -36.80 28.58 13.23
CA LEU A 28 -35.54 29.21 12.86
C LEU A 28 -35.17 30.37 13.78
N GLN A 29 -36.08 30.81 14.67
CA GLN A 29 -35.69 31.75 15.71
C GLN A 29 -34.69 31.09 16.66
N ASP A 30 -33.59 31.79 16.86
CA ASP A 30 -32.54 31.37 17.76
C ASP A 30 -33.12 31.32 19.19
N PRO A 31 -33.03 30.21 19.94
CA PRO A 31 -33.55 30.14 21.30
C PRO A 31 -32.87 31.16 22.24
N ARG A 32 -31.77 31.78 21.80
CA ARG A 32 -31.09 32.91 22.46
C ARG A 32 -31.94 34.19 22.53
N ASP A 33 -32.93 34.35 21.66
CA ASP A 33 -33.86 35.48 21.68
C ASP A 33 -35.07 35.26 22.61
N GLN A 34 -35.26 34.04 23.13
CA GLN A 34 -36.26 33.74 24.17
C GLN A 34 -35.59 33.69 25.55
N GLY A 35 -35.63 34.83 26.25
CA GLY A 35 -35.53 34.90 27.72
C GLY A 35 -34.37 34.15 28.37
N LYS A 36 -33.23 34.83 28.52
CA LYS A 36 -32.06 34.37 29.28
C LYS A 36 -32.43 33.93 30.71
N THR A 37 -32.20 32.66 31.04
CA THR A 37 -31.91 32.18 32.40
C THR A 37 -30.41 31.82 32.51
N PRO A 38 -29.66 32.24 33.54
CA PRO A 38 -28.18 32.23 33.48
C PRO A 38 -27.54 30.93 33.97
N GLU A 39 -28.27 30.05 34.65
CA GLU A 39 -27.66 29.01 35.50
C GLU A 39 -27.50 27.64 34.81
N GLY A 40 -28.17 27.39 33.68
CA GLY A 40 -28.08 26.13 32.92
C GLY A 40 -26.93 26.06 31.89
N THR A 41 -26.29 27.19 31.58
CA THR A 41 -25.39 27.33 30.42
C THR A 41 -24.01 26.72 30.67
N THR A 42 -23.49 26.79 31.90
CA THR A 42 -22.11 26.37 32.23
C THR A 42 -21.93 24.84 32.27
N LEU A 43 -22.95 24.10 32.72
CA LEU A 43 -22.94 22.63 32.67
C LEU A 43 -23.06 22.12 31.23
N GLN A 44 -23.88 22.77 30.41
CA GLN A 44 -24.05 22.42 29.00
C GLN A 44 -22.76 22.66 28.18
N ASP A 45 -22.03 23.74 28.47
CA ASP A 45 -20.76 24.07 27.83
C ASP A 45 -19.64 23.09 28.18
N THR A 46 -19.58 22.64 29.44
CA THR A 46 -18.57 21.65 29.89
C THR A 46 -18.83 20.25 29.30
N GLU A 47 -20.08 19.81 29.23
CA GLU A 47 -20.44 18.57 28.52
C GLU A 47 -20.14 18.65 27.01
N TRP A 48 -20.35 19.81 26.40
CA TRP A 48 -20.03 20.03 24.99
C TRP A 48 -18.52 19.95 24.72
N GLN A 49 -17.71 20.53 25.60
CA GLN A 49 -16.25 20.46 25.53
C GLN A 49 -15.75 19.01 25.69
N GLN A 50 -16.26 18.26 26.66
CA GLN A 50 -15.91 16.85 26.85
C GLN A 50 -16.26 16.01 25.61
N LYS A 51 -17.45 16.20 25.02
CA LYS A 51 -17.84 15.53 23.76
C LYS A 51 -16.97 15.92 22.58
N ARG A 52 -16.38 17.13 22.57
CA ARG A 52 -15.45 17.56 21.53
C ARG A 52 -14.08 16.90 21.71
N GLU A 53 -13.57 16.86 22.93
CA GLU A 53 -12.30 16.20 23.26
C GLU A 53 -12.37 14.69 23.00
N GLU A 54 -13.47 14.03 23.36
CA GLU A 54 -13.67 12.62 23.09
C GLU A 54 -13.66 12.33 21.58
N ARG A 55 -14.29 13.18 20.77
CA ARG A 55 -14.23 13.08 19.31
C ARG A 55 -12.82 13.24 18.75
N ILE A 56 -12.02 14.13 19.34
CA ILE A 56 -10.61 14.31 18.96
C ILE A 56 -9.81 13.05 19.34
N ARG A 57 -9.98 12.53 20.56
CA ARG A 57 -9.31 11.30 21.00
C ARG A 57 -9.62 10.12 20.07
N ARG A 58 -10.89 9.90 19.72
CA ARG A 58 -11.30 8.85 18.78
C ARG A 58 -10.76 9.04 17.35
N ARG A 59 -10.43 10.27 16.94
CA ARG A 59 -9.76 10.51 15.66
C ARG A 59 -8.28 10.13 15.73
N VAL A 60 -7.60 10.59 16.77
CA VAL A 60 -6.17 10.29 17.00
C VAL A 60 -5.95 8.80 17.17
N GLU A 61 -6.80 8.11 17.93
CA GLU A 61 -6.70 6.66 18.13
C GLU A 61 -6.85 5.89 16.81
N ARG A 62 -7.82 6.29 15.96
CA ARG A 62 -7.99 5.68 14.63
C ARG A 62 -6.78 5.92 13.73
N GLU A 63 -6.24 7.13 13.75
CA GLU A 63 -5.04 7.48 12.98
C GLU A 63 -3.82 6.67 13.45
N GLN A 64 -3.65 6.50 14.76
CA GLN A 64 -2.59 5.66 15.32
C GLN A 64 -2.74 4.20 14.90
N GLN A 65 -3.95 3.64 14.98
CA GLN A 65 -4.24 2.28 14.55
C GLN A 65 -4.00 2.10 13.03
N GLU A 66 -4.33 3.10 12.21
CA GLU A 66 -4.03 3.09 10.78
C GLU A 66 -2.52 3.12 10.51
N GLN A 67 -1.78 3.98 11.21
CA GLN A 67 -0.33 4.05 11.11
C GLN A 67 0.35 2.76 11.58
N GLU A 68 -0.15 2.12 12.63
CA GLU A 68 0.35 0.81 13.08
C GLU A 68 0.07 -0.29 12.05
N ARG A 69 -1.15 -0.35 11.51
CA ARG A 69 -1.49 -1.30 10.43
C ARG A 69 -0.59 -1.10 9.22
N GLN A 70 -0.32 0.15 8.85
CA GLN A 70 0.55 0.46 7.72
C GLN A 70 1.99 0.03 7.99
N ARG A 71 2.54 0.31 9.18
CA ARG A 71 3.88 -0.16 9.59
C ARG A 71 3.99 -1.68 9.56
N GLN A 72 2.98 -2.40 10.06
CA GLN A 72 2.97 -3.87 10.02
C GLN A 72 2.98 -4.40 8.59
N LEU A 73 2.22 -3.79 7.68
CA LEU A 73 2.22 -4.16 6.26
C LEU A 73 3.58 -3.92 5.61
N GLU A 74 4.20 -2.77 5.88
CA GLU A 74 5.54 -2.45 5.38
C GLU A 74 6.59 -3.43 5.90
N GLU A 75 6.55 -3.79 7.17
CA GLU A 75 7.45 -4.80 7.74
C GLU A 75 7.26 -6.17 7.10
N GLN A 76 6.01 -6.59 6.88
CA GLN A 76 5.72 -7.86 6.20
C GLN A 76 6.22 -7.85 4.75
N GLN A 77 6.05 -6.73 4.04
CA GLN A 77 6.58 -6.57 2.68
C GLN A 77 8.11 -6.64 2.68
N ARG A 78 8.78 -5.93 3.59
CA ARG A 78 10.24 -5.97 3.72
C ARG A 78 10.75 -7.38 4.00
N LYS A 79 10.12 -8.12 4.93
CA LYS A 79 10.48 -9.51 5.21
C LYS A 79 10.35 -10.40 3.98
N LYS A 80 9.24 -10.30 3.25
CA LYS A 80 9.04 -11.05 2.00
C LYS A 80 10.04 -10.68 0.92
N GLU A 81 10.38 -9.39 0.80
CA GLU A 81 11.43 -8.94 -0.12
C GLU A 81 12.81 -9.50 0.25
N GLU A 82 13.16 -9.50 1.54
CA GLU A 82 14.42 -10.07 2.02
C GLU A 82 14.48 -11.59 1.79
N GLU A 83 13.39 -12.30 2.07
CA GLU A 83 13.25 -13.73 1.78
C GLU A 83 13.40 -14.00 0.29
N TRP A 84 12.75 -13.21 -0.56
CA TRP A 84 12.86 -13.32 -2.01
C TRP A 84 14.30 -13.05 -2.50
N ARG A 85 14.94 -11.98 -1.99
CA ARG A 85 16.35 -11.65 -2.33
C ARG A 85 17.29 -12.78 -1.92
N SER A 86 17.11 -13.34 -0.71
CA SER A 86 17.89 -14.48 -0.22
C SER A 86 17.70 -15.72 -1.09
N HIS A 87 16.44 -16.01 -1.46
CA HIS A 87 16.12 -17.13 -2.35
C HIS A 87 16.76 -16.98 -3.73
N VAL A 88 16.66 -15.79 -4.34
CA VAL A 88 17.30 -15.49 -5.63
C VAL A 88 18.81 -15.62 -5.54
N ALA A 89 19.44 -15.13 -4.46
CA ALA A 89 20.88 -15.27 -4.24
C ALA A 89 21.31 -16.74 -4.15
N LYS A 90 20.54 -17.59 -3.46
CA LYS A 90 20.80 -19.04 -3.41
C LYS A 90 20.72 -19.68 -4.79
N LEU A 91 19.67 -19.39 -5.56
CA LEU A 91 19.53 -19.91 -6.92
C LEU A 91 20.67 -19.45 -7.84
N ALA A 92 21.13 -18.20 -7.68
CA ALA A 92 22.27 -17.69 -8.44
C ALA A 92 23.55 -18.47 -8.09
N SER A 93 23.81 -18.68 -6.80
CA SER A 93 24.96 -19.46 -6.32
C SER A 93 24.94 -20.91 -6.81
N GLU A 94 23.77 -21.57 -6.74
CA GLU A 94 23.59 -22.92 -7.29
C GLU A 94 23.86 -22.95 -8.79
N ARG A 95 23.34 -21.98 -9.54
CA ARG A 95 23.56 -21.86 -10.99
C ARG A 95 25.03 -21.61 -11.33
N GLU A 96 25.76 -20.82 -10.55
CA GLU A 96 27.20 -20.62 -10.71
C GLU A 96 27.97 -21.92 -10.48
N SER A 97 27.64 -22.67 -9.42
CA SER A 97 28.28 -23.97 -9.16
C SER A 97 28.10 -24.97 -10.31
N LEU A 98 26.91 -24.98 -10.94
CA LEU A 98 26.62 -25.81 -12.10
C LEU A 98 27.40 -25.35 -13.33
N ARG A 99 27.54 -24.04 -13.54
CA ARG A 99 28.34 -23.47 -14.63
C ARG A 99 29.80 -23.86 -14.48
N ASP A 100 30.36 -23.75 -13.29
CA ASP A 100 31.74 -24.12 -12.99
C ASP A 100 31.97 -25.62 -13.18
N ARG A 101 31.02 -26.44 -12.74
CA ARG A 101 31.08 -27.89 -12.97
C ARG A 101 31.04 -28.21 -14.47
N LEU A 102 30.15 -27.58 -15.21
CA LEU A 102 30.04 -27.75 -16.66
C LEU A 102 31.31 -27.28 -17.38
N HIS A 103 31.92 -26.18 -16.93
CA HIS A 103 33.19 -25.71 -17.46
C HIS A 103 34.31 -26.73 -17.22
N ARG A 104 34.47 -27.23 -15.99
CA ARG A 104 35.45 -28.28 -15.65
C ARG A 104 35.24 -29.56 -16.46
N LEU A 105 33.99 -29.98 -16.68
CA LEU A 105 33.69 -31.14 -17.52
C LEU A 105 34.07 -30.90 -18.98
N ARG A 106 33.89 -29.69 -19.51
CA ARG A 106 34.34 -29.34 -20.87
C ARG A 106 35.86 -29.37 -20.96
N GLU A 107 36.56 -28.76 -20.01
CA GLU A 107 38.03 -28.78 -19.97
C GLU A 107 38.57 -30.21 -19.88
N PHE A 108 37.99 -31.03 -19.00
CA PHE A 108 38.36 -32.44 -18.90
C PHE A 108 38.10 -33.20 -20.20
N ARG A 109 36.97 -32.92 -20.86
CA ARG A 109 36.65 -33.53 -22.16
C ARG A 109 37.62 -33.10 -23.26
N ASP A 110 38.05 -31.85 -23.27
CA ASP A 110 39.02 -31.34 -24.22
C ASP A 110 40.43 -31.88 -23.93
N PHE A 111 40.77 -32.08 -22.66
CA PHE A 111 41.97 -32.82 -22.26
C PHE A 111 41.95 -34.27 -22.78
N GLN A 112 40.85 -35.01 -22.56
CA GLN A 112 40.68 -36.37 -23.10
C GLN A 112 40.85 -36.40 -24.63
N LYS A 113 40.26 -35.43 -25.35
CA LYS A 113 40.44 -35.31 -26.80
C LYS A 113 41.92 -35.15 -27.17
N LYS A 114 42.64 -34.23 -26.52
CA LYS A 114 44.06 -33.96 -26.81
C LYS A 114 44.93 -35.20 -26.59
N VAL A 115 44.75 -35.90 -25.48
CA VAL A 115 45.47 -37.14 -25.18
C VAL A 115 45.20 -38.20 -26.25
N LEU A 116 43.93 -38.43 -26.60
CA LEU A 116 43.57 -39.41 -27.64
C LEU A 116 44.09 -39.04 -29.03
N ILE A 117 44.10 -37.76 -29.39
CA ILE A 117 44.68 -37.27 -30.65
C ILE A 117 46.18 -37.60 -30.68
N GLN A 118 46.88 -37.33 -29.59
CA GLN A 118 48.31 -37.61 -29.46
C GLN A 118 48.61 -39.12 -29.52
N ASP A 119 47.89 -39.94 -28.74
CA ASP A 119 48.10 -41.39 -28.65
C ASP A 119 47.77 -42.11 -29.96
N LEU A 120 46.77 -41.63 -30.70
CA LEU A 120 46.33 -42.22 -31.97
C LEU A 120 47.02 -41.60 -33.19
N GLY A 121 47.89 -40.60 -33.00
CA GLY A 121 48.57 -39.89 -34.09
C GLY A 121 47.60 -39.22 -35.07
N LEU A 122 46.47 -38.71 -34.57
CA LEU A 122 45.43 -38.11 -35.41
C LEU A 122 45.72 -36.62 -35.64
N ASP A 123 45.29 -36.10 -36.79
CA ASP A 123 45.35 -34.65 -37.04
C ASP A 123 44.36 -33.89 -36.15
N PRO A 124 44.79 -32.80 -35.49
CA PRO A 124 43.98 -32.03 -34.55
C PRO A 124 42.81 -31.27 -35.22
N ASP A 125 42.95 -30.93 -36.50
CA ASP A 125 41.95 -30.17 -37.27
C ASP A 125 40.96 -31.09 -38.03
N SER A 126 41.17 -32.41 -37.99
CA SER A 126 40.30 -33.38 -38.64
C SER A 126 39.12 -33.76 -37.73
N SER A 127 37.90 -33.64 -38.27
CA SER A 127 36.68 -34.12 -37.61
C SER A 127 36.65 -35.65 -37.58
N ASN A 128 37.37 -36.24 -36.62
CA ASN A 128 37.57 -37.69 -36.54
C ASN A 128 36.39 -38.40 -35.87
N GLU A 129 35.52 -39.02 -36.67
CA GLU A 129 34.37 -39.80 -36.18
C GLU A 129 34.77 -40.90 -35.18
N LYS A 130 35.93 -41.53 -35.40
CA LYS A 130 36.50 -42.55 -34.49
C LYS A 130 36.74 -41.99 -33.09
N LEU A 131 37.27 -40.76 -33.01
CA LEU A 131 37.54 -40.08 -31.75
C LEU A 131 36.23 -39.77 -31.00
N THR A 132 35.21 -39.26 -31.70
CA THR A 132 33.88 -39.06 -31.11
C THR A 132 33.21 -40.36 -30.65
N LYS A 133 33.40 -41.48 -31.37
CA LYS A 133 32.87 -42.79 -30.96
C LYS A 133 33.54 -43.31 -29.69
N ILE A 134 34.86 -43.15 -29.55
CA ILE A 134 35.61 -43.53 -28.34
C ILE A 134 35.17 -42.66 -27.16
N LEU A 135 35.15 -41.35 -27.37
CA LEU A 135 34.73 -40.40 -26.35
C LEU A 135 33.30 -40.64 -25.86
N ARG A 136 32.35 -41.03 -26.73
CA ARG A 136 30.98 -41.36 -26.29
C ARG A 136 30.87 -42.64 -25.46
N ARG A 137 31.87 -43.53 -25.53
CA ARG A 137 31.91 -44.79 -24.76
C ARG A 137 32.58 -44.66 -23.40
N LEU A 138 33.36 -43.60 -23.20
CA LEU A 138 34.01 -43.20 -21.94
C LEU A 138 33.15 -42.20 -21.19
#